data_AF-A0A2G2HCE0-F1
#
_entry.id   AF-A0A2G2HCE0-F1
#
_cell.length_a   1.000
_cell.length_b   1.000
_cell.length_c   1.000
_cell.angle_alpha   90.00
_cell.angle_beta   90.00
_cell.angle_gamma   90.00
#
_symmetry.space_group_name_H-M   'P 1'
#
loop_
_entity.id
_entity.type
_entity.pdbx_description
1 polymer ?
#
loop_
_entity_poly.entity_id
_entity_poly.type
_entity_poly.pdbx_seq_one_letter_code
_entity_poly.pdbx_strand_id
1 'polypeptide(L)' 'MSSDEKIVFEVLYKKHNKIALSKKEMSQESGLSISTLDRLRKNGLGCSYLKKGQGDIFYPLNELAKYYTCTIQTL' A
#
# COMPACT_ATOMS: atom_id res chain seq x y z
N MET A 1 3.46 15.98 4.53
CA MET A 1 3.68 14.64 5.09
C MET A 1 3.68 14.80 6.60
N SER A 2 2.69 14.20 7.26
CA SER A 2 2.66 14.15 8.73
C SER A 2 3.85 13.33 9.24
N SER A 3 4.30 13.58 10.47
CA SER A 3 5.42 12.83 11.08
C SER A 3 5.18 11.31 11.05
N ASP A 4 3.91 10.90 11.21
CA ASP A 4 3.49 9.49 11.20
C ASP A 4 3.63 8.84 9.82
N GLU A 5 3.26 9.57 8.75
CA GLU A 5 3.43 9.08 7.37
C GLU A 5 4.91 8.82 7.06
N LYS A 6 5.81 9.68 7.53
CA LYS A 6 7.26 9.49 7.35
C LYS A 6 7.74 8.24 8.07
N ILE A 7 7.31 8.01 9.30
CA ILE A 7 7.70 6.82 10.07
C ILE A 7 7.21 5.55 9.36
N VAL A 8 5.94 5.51 8.94
CA VAL A 8 5.39 4.34 8.21
C VAL A 8 6.13 4.13 6.90
N PHE A 9 6.40 5.20 6.15
CA PHE A 9 7.17 5.12 4.91
C PHE A 9 8.57 4.57 5.15
N GLU A 10 9.31 5.07 6.15
CA GLU A 10 10.66 4.60 6.45
C GLU A 10 10.68 3.15 6.90
N VAL A 11 9.71 2.71 7.71
CA VAL A 11 9.61 1.30 8.13
C VAL A 11 9.41 0.40 6.91
N LEU A 12 8.46 0.74 6.04
CA LEU A 12 8.18 -0.05 4.84
C LEU A 12 9.34 -0.01 3.84
N TYR A 13 9.96 1.16 3.67
CA TYR A 13 11.11 1.34 2.80
C TYR A 13 12.32 0.54 3.31
N LYS A 14 12.58 0.55 4.63
CA LYS A 14 13.65 -0.25 5.23
C LYS A 14 13.40 -1.76 5.12
N LYS A 15 12.13 -2.19 5.21
CA LYS A 15 11.74 -3.61 5.13
C LYS A 15 11.82 -4.17 3.71
N HIS A 16 11.33 -3.42 2.73
CA HIS A 16 11.27 -3.90 1.34
C HIS A 16 12.39 -3.37 0.44
N ASN A 17 13.10 -2.33 0.86
CA ASN A 17 14.15 -1.63 0.10
C ASN A 17 13.70 -1.17 -1.30
N LYS A 18 12.40 -0.85 -1.42
CA LYS A 18 11.74 -0.48 -2.68
C LYS A 18 10.79 0.68 -2.43
N ILE A 19 10.56 1.50 -3.45
CA ILE A 19 9.61 2.62 -3.40
C ILE A 19 8.15 2.21 -3.67
N ALA A 20 7.91 1.00 -4.17
CA ALA A 20 6.59 0.45 -4.43
C ALA A 20 6.56 -1.07 -4.22
N LEU A 21 5.47 -1.55 -3.64
CA LEU A 21 5.23 -2.96 -3.33
C LEU A 21 4.41 -3.63 -4.43
N SER A 22 4.71 -4.88 -4.72
CA SER A 22 3.85 -5.71 -5.56
C SER A 22 2.58 -6.16 -4.82
N LYS A 23 1.59 -6.67 -5.56
CA LYS A 23 0.38 -7.31 -4.99
C LYS A 23 0.69 -8.36 -3.91
N LYS A 24 1.78 -9.11 -4.06
CA LYS A 24 2.21 -10.14 -3.10
C LYS A 24 2.75 -9.52 -1.81
N GLU A 25 3.64 -8.55 -1.93
CA GLU A 25 4.20 -7.84 -0.77
C GLU A 25 3.09 -7.09 0.00
N MET A 26 2.20 -6.42 -0.72
CA MET A 26 1.06 -5.73 -0.12
C MET A 26 0.12 -6.68 0.64
N SER A 27 -0.06 -7.89 0.11
CA SER A 27 -0.86 -8.94 0.73
C SER A 27 -0.23 -9.41 2.05
N GLN A 28 1.09 -9.54 2.09
CA GLN A 28 1.79 -9.89 3.32
C GLN A 28 1.78 -8.77 4.36
N GLU A 29 1.97 -7.52 3.93
CA GLU A 29 1.99 -6.38 4.86
C GLU A 29 0.63 -6.05 5.46
N SER A 30 -0.45 -6.06 4.66
CA SER A 30 -1.79 -5.79 5.20
C SER A 30 -2.48 -7.02 5.80
N GLY A 31 -1.90 -8.21 5.64
CA GLY A 31 -2.55 -9.48 5.98
C GLY A 31 -3.77 -9.81 5.11
N LEU A 32 -4.08 -9.00 4.09
CA LEU A 32 -5.19 -9.22 3.18
C LEU A 32 -4.77 -10.13 2.02
N SER A 33 -5.62 -11.05 1.61
CA SER A 33 -5.36 -11.87 0.43
C SER A 33 -5.31 -11.02 -0.86
N ILE A 34 -4.55 -11.46 -1.86
CA ILE A 34 -4.47 -10.79 -3.18
C ILE A 34 -5.87 -10.64 -3.82
N SER A 35 -6.76 -11.62 -3.63
CA SER A 35 -8.16 -11.57 -4.07
C SER A 35 -8.94 -10.43 -3.40
N THR A 36 -8.74 -10.21 -2.10
CA THR A 36 -9.32 -9.10 -1.35
C THR A 36 -8.80 -7.76 -1.87
N LEU A 37 -7.49 -7.65 -2.11
CA LEU A 37 -6.90 -6.45 -2.72
C LEU A 37 -7.45 -6.19 -4.13
N ASP A 38 -7.69 -7.23 -4.93
CA ASP A 38 -8.31 -7.09 -6.25
C ASP A 38 -9.76 -6.62 -6.17
N ARG A 39 -10.53 -7.17 -5.23
CA ARG A 39 -11.91 -6.75 -4.96
C ARG A 39 -11.97 -5.29 -4.50
N LEU A 40 -11.11 -4.91 -3.56
CA LEU A 40 -10.97 -3.54 -3.08
C LEU A 40 -10.69 -2.59 -4.25
N ARG A 41 -9.69 -2.90 -5.09
CA ARG A 41 -9.41 -2.14 -6.32
C ARG A 41 -10.61 -2.02 -7.24
N LYS A 42 -11.31 -3.13 -7.52
CA LYS A 42 -12.50 -3.13 -8.38
C LYS A 42 -13.61 -2.25 -7.84
N ASN A 43 -13.74 -2.19 -6.52
CA ASN A 43 -14.73 -1.36 -5.84
C ASN A 43 -14.27 0.10 -5.68
N GLY A 44 -13.08 0.47 -6.18
CA GLY A 44 -12.49 1.79 -5.96
C GLY A 44 -12.13 2.07 -4.50
N LEU A 45 -12.03 1.03 -3.68
CA LEU A 45 -11.73 1.09 -2.25
C LEU A 45 -10.30 0.60 -1.99
N GLY A 46 -9.66 1.15 -0.95
CA GLY A 46 -8.31 0.73 -0.54
C GLY A 46 -7.21 1.66 -1.03
N CYS A 47 -5.97 1.16 -0.94
CA CYS A 47 -4.79 1.98 -1.20
C CYS A 47 -4.56 2.21 -2.70
N SER A 48 -4.14 3.42 -3.05
CA SER A 48 -3.81 3.79 -4.44
C SER A 48 -2.75 2.87 -5.01
N TYR A 49 -2.87 2.61 -6.31
CA TYR A 49 -2.01 1.69 -7.03
C TYR A 49 -1.59 2.28 -8.38
N LEU A 50 -0.38 1.95 -8.78
CA LEU A 50 0.15 2.22 -10.11
C LEU A 50 0.06 0.95 -10.94
N LYS A 51 -0.60 1.07 -12.09
CA LYS A 51 -0.57 0.03 -13.12
C LYS A 51 0.59 0.33 -14.07
N LYS A 52 1.55 -0.59 -14.18
CA LYS A 52 2.70 -0.46 -15.07
C LYS A 52 2.60 -1.50 -16.20
N GLY A 53 2.75 -1.06 -17.45
CA GLY A 53 2.78 -1.95 -18.62
C GLY A 53 1.54 -2.85 -18.79
N GLN A 54 1.77 -4.14 -19.07
CA GLN A 54 0.77 -5.19 -19.37
C GLN A 54 -0.16 -5.59 -18.20
N GLY A 55 -0.29 -4.76 -17.16
CA GLY A 55 -1.21 -5.02 -16.05
C GLY A 55 -0.55 -5.43 -14.74
N ASP A 56 0.76 -5.19 -14.61
CA ASP A 56 1.40 -5.25 -13.31
C ASP A 56 0.91 -4.11 -12.42
N ILE A 57 0.60 -4.47 -11.18
CA ILE A 57 0.05 -3.55 -10.20
C ILE A 57 1.04 -3.42 -9.06
N PHE A 58 1.43 -2.18 -8.82
CA PHE A 58 2.35 -1.78 -7.79
C PHE A 58 1.65 -0.80 -6.84
N TYR A 59 1.93 -0.90 -5.55
CA TYR A 59 1.41 -0.05 -4.50
C TYR A 59 2.54 0.86 -4.03
N PRO A 60 2.53 2.15 -4.40
CA PRO A 60 3.55 3.09 -3.96
C PRO A 60 3.57 3.21 -2.44
N LEU A 61 4.76 3.23 -1.84
CA LEU A 61 4.88 3.33 -0.39
C LEU A 61 4.34 4.64 0.18
N ASN A 62 4.43 5.74 -0.58
CA ASN A 62 3.86 7.03 -0.18
C ASN A 62 2.33 6.94 -0.02
N GLU A 63 1.66 6.32 -0.99
CA GLU A 63 0.21 6.08 -0.94
C GLU A 63 -0.14 5.13 0.19
N LEU A 64 0.70 4.10 0.42
CA LEU A 64 0.52 3.16 1.52
C LEU A 64 0.61 3.81 2.90
N ALA A 65 1.64 4.64 3.09
CA ALA A 65 1.85 5.37 4.32
C ALA A 65 0.67 6.31 4.60
N LYS A 66 0.18 6.99 3.55
CA LYS A 66 -1.01 7.85 3.64
C LYS A 66 -2.26 7.05 4.00
N TYR A 67 -2.46 5.91 3.34
CA TYR A 67 -3.60 5.02 3.61
C TYR A 67 -3.57 4.51 5.05
N TYR A 68 -2.45 4.00 5.53
CA TYR A 68 -2.33 3.55 6.92
C TYR A 68 -2.54 4.69 7.92
N THR A 69 -1.96 5.87 7.70
CA THR A 69 -2.15 7.02 8.58
C THR A 69 -3.62 7.44 8.64
N CYS A 70 -4.32 7.45 7.50
CA CYS A 70 -5.74 7.77 7.42
C CYS A 70 -6.61 6.69 8.11
N THR A 71 -6.22 5.42 8.01
CA THR A 71 -6.95 4.31 8.63
C THR A 71 -6.74 4.29 10.16
N ILE A 72 -5.53 4.63 10.64
CA ILE A 72 -5.18 4.69 12.06
C ILE A 72 -5.93 5.83 12.78
N GLN A 73 -6.24 6.93 12.10
CA GLN A 73 -7.03 8.03 12.68
C GLN A 73 -8.51 7.68 12.91
N THR A 74 -9.00 6.54 12.41
CA THR A 74 -10.43 6.16 12.53
C THR A 74 -10.70 5.23 13.73
N LEU A 75 -9.75 5.08 14.66
CA LEU A 75 -9.92 4.29 15.90
C LEU A 75 -10.08 5.19 17.14
#